data_AF-A0A5C7ZQ02-F1
#
_entry.id   AF-A0A5C7ZQ02-F1
#
_cell.length_a   1.000
_cell.length_b   1.000
_cell.length_c   1.000
_cell.angle_alpha   90.00
_cell.angle_beta   90.00
_cell.angle_gamma   90.00
#
_symmetry.space_group_name_H-M   'P 1'
#
loop_
_entity.id
_entity.type
_entity.pdbx_description
1 polymer ?
#
loop_
_entity_poly.entity_id
_entity_poly.type
_entity_poly.pdbx_seq_one_letter_code
_entity_poly.pdbx_strand_id
1 'polypeptide(L)'
;MSTRKLEQLPRWVKVTEVFKSDSDAPFLKQAGVTGFEDPRYEKYSQRLARLRGIRKYVYRMDVLERRLSYDEVTEIFVRVNSLGAKLRSSDLALAQITAKWRGALKTFQAFQTQCGKAGFDLDLGLHLKNLVSFATGQSRFLTVGGLSLEALQVAWRECVPGMEFALNFLKSNVGIDSPALLSSPFLLVTLANYGHRRNYQISAEESHRLRYWALVANAKGRYSRGSSETLLDQDLATFGDGGGANELIDRLRLQMGRLDITAEELEGRNQRSALFKTMFLAFRAAGAKDWRSNLAIALDHSGASHRLQFHHIFPKAALKNSYTSREADDIANLAFIGGKTNRQISDKPPAQYFPPLLEKSGSAPFTAQCIPIEPTLLVVERYKDFLAERRKAVTCRVNEFLDGG
;
A
#
# COMPACT_ATOMS: atom_id res chain seq x y z
N MET A 1 10.74 24.49 -1.90
CA MET A 1 10.73 25.81 -1.24
C MET A 1 11.40 25.83 0.16
N SER A 2 12.00 24.74 0.66
CA SER A 2 12.61 24.67 2.00
C SER A 2 14.09 25.09 2.07
N THR A 3 14.83 25.08 0.96
CA THR A 3 16.29 25.26 0.93
C THR A 3 16.75 26.66 1.31
N ARG A 4 16.10 27.72 0.81
CA ARG A 4 16.48 29.12 1.11
C ARG A 4 16.27 29.50 2.58
N LYS A 5 15.25 28.95 3.25
CA LYS A 5 15.02 29.19 4.69
C LYS A 5 16.07 28.51 5.57
N LEU A 6 16.60 27.37 5.13
CA LEU A 6 17.65 26.64 5.85
C LEU A 6 19.01 27.34 5.70
N GLU A 7 19.34 27.84 4.52
CA GLU A 7 20.58 28.58 4.24
C GLU A 7 20.73 29.86 5.08
N GLN A 8 19.61 30.45 5.51
CA GLN A 8 19.59 31.64 6.37
C GLN A 8 19.83 31.35 7.85
N LEU A 9 19.87 30.08 8.26
CA LEU A 9 20.11 29.74 9.66
C LEU A 9 21.60 29.93 10.00
N PRO A 10 21.96 30.60 11.12
CA PRO A 10 23.35 30.81 11.53
C PRO A 10 24.16 29.52 11.70
N ARG A 11 23.48 28.41 11.98
CA ARG A 11 24.07 27.08 12.20
C ARG A 11 24.16 26.24 10.92
N TRP A 12 23.65 26.75 9.80
CA TRP A 12 23.74 26.08 8.52
C TRP A 12 25.10 26.35 7.89
N VAL A 13 25.77 25.28 7.47
CA VAL A 13 27.12 25.35 6.92
C VAL A 13 27.15 24.67 5.57
N LYS A 14 27.68 25.36 4.56
CA LYS A 14 27.85 24.81 3.22
C LYS A 14 29.03 23.84 3.23
N VAL A 15 28.75 22.55 2.97
CA VAL A 15 29.76 21.47 3.00
C VAL A 15 30.96 21.77 2.11
N THR A 16 30.75 22.38 0.93
CA THR A 16 31.84 22.74 0.01
C THR A 16 32.83 23.73 0.63
N GLU A 17 32.37 24.64 1.48
CA GLU A 17 33.24 25.65 2.11
C GLU A 17 34.06 25.06 3.26
N VAL A 18 33.49 24.09 4.00
CA VAL A 18 34.25 23.35 5.04
C VAL A 18 35.41 22.58 4.44
N PHE A 19 35.24 22.07 3.21
CA PHE A 19 36.32 21.39 2.50
C PHE A 19 37.34 22.36 1.89
N LYS A 20 36.99 23.62 1.62
CA LYS A 20 37.95 24.61 1.10
C LYS A 20 38.80 25.26 2.20
N SER A 21 38.42 25.13 3.46
CA SER A 21 39.09 25.76 4.60
C SER A 21 39.47 24.76 5.69
N ASP A 22 40.72 24.83 6.14
CA ASP A 22 41.20 24.03 7.27
C ASP A 22 40.84 24.65 8.63
N SER A 23 40.29 25.88 8.64
CA SER A 23 39.91 26.60 9.87
C SER A 23 38.42 26.47 10.18
N ASP A 24 38.10 26.24 11.46
CA ASP A 24 36.73 26.22 11.99
C ASP A 24 36.20 27.60 12.36
N ALA A 25 37.09 28.58 12.56
CA ALA A 25 36.75 29.89 13.08
C ALA A 25 35.64 30.63 12.30
N PRO A 26 35.61 30.62 10.95
CA PRO A 26 34.55 31.29 10.20
C PRO A 26 33.16 30.68 10.45
N PHE A 27 33.08 29.35 10.56
CA PHE A 27 31.84 28.62 10.75
C PHE A 27 31.33 28.74 12.20
N LEU A 28 32.25 28.70 13.16
CA LEU A 28 31.95 28.90 14.58
C LEU A 28 31.46 30.33 14.84
N LYS A 29 32.13 31.33 14.25
CA LYS A 29 31.72 32.75 14.34
C LYS A 29 30.34 32.97 13.72
N GLN A 30 30.08 32.40 12.54
CA GLN A 30 28.77 32.48 11.89
C GLN A 30 27.66 31.84 12.74
N ALA A 31 27.96 30.74 13.44
CA ALA A 31 27.02 30.09 14.35
C ALA A 31 26.83 30.80 15.71
N GLY A 32 27.49 31.94 15.90
CA GLY A 32 27.43 32.77 17.10
C GLY A 32 28.18 32.17 18.29
N VAL A 33 29.23 31.38 18.03
CA VAL A 33 30.13 30.86 19.07
C VAL A 33 31.12 31.96 19.44
N THR A 34 31.16 32.34 20.72
CA THR A 34 31.88 33.53 21.20
C THR A 34 33.30 33.26 21.70
N GLY A 35 33.68 32.00 21.89
CA GLY A 35 35.01 31.61 22.34
C GLY A 35 35.10 30.12 22.70
N PHE A 36 36.24 29.70 23.26
CA PHE A 36 36.49 28.31 23.67
C PHE A 36 35.60 27.84 24.83
N GLU A 37 35.22 28.75 25.72
CA GLU A 37 34.33 28.48 26.86
C GLU A 37 32.84 28.36 26.45
N ASP A 38 32.51 28.63 25.18
CA ASP A 38 31.14 28.45 24.71
C ASP A 38 30.79 26.95 24.71
N PRO A 39 29.70 26.52 25.37
CA PRO A 39 29.34 25.11 25.48
C PRO A 39 29.07 24.42 24.13
N ARG A 40 28.93 25.20 23.04
CA ARG A 40 28.75 24.69 21.68
C ARG A 40 30.07 24.51 20.92
N TYR A 41 31.16 25.14 21.35
CA TYR A 41 32.45 25.15 20.67
C TYR A 41 32.92 23.73 20.37
N GLU A 42 33.09 22.91 21.41
CA GLU A 42 33.58 21.54 21.31
C GLU A 42 32.72 20.68 20.38
N LYS A 43 31.39 20.74 20.57
CA LYS A 43 30.42 19.99 19.76
C LYS A 43 30.49 20.35 18.28
N TYR A 44 30.68 21.62 17.95
CA TYR A 44 30.69 22.09 16.56
C TYR A 44 32.04 21.78 15.89
N SER A 45 33.14 22.01 16.59
CA SER A 45 34.48 21.65 16.13
C SER A 45 34.60 20.15 15.85
N GLN A 46 34.11 19.29 16.75
CA GLN A 46 34.07 17.84 16.52
C GLN A 46 33.26 17.45 15.27
N ARG A 47 32.14 18.12 15.00
CA ARG A 47 31.32 17.87 13.81
C ARG A 47 32.02 18.30 12.53
N LEU A 48 32.69 19.45 12.53
CA LEU A 48 33.49 19.93 11.39
C LEU A 48 34.70 19.01 11.15
N ALA A 49 35.37 18.57 12.21
CA ALA A 49 36.44 17.58 12.14
C ALA A 49 35.97 16.25 11.54
N ARG A 50 34.81 15.73 11.99
CA ARG A 50 34.21 14.51 11.41
C ARG A 50 33.85 14.68 9.94
N LEU A 51 33.31 15.86 9.56
CA LEU A 51 33.00 16.18 8.17
C LEU A 51 34.27 16.21 7.29
N ARG A 52 35.34 16.89 7.74
CA ARG A 52 36.65 16.87 7.04
C ARG A 52 37.24 15.46 6.97
N GLY A 53 37.02 14.65 8.01
CA GLY A 53 37.44 13.26 8.10
C GLY A 53 36.92 12.37 6.97
N ILE A 54 35.84 12.74 6.28
CA ILE A 54 35.34 12.02 5.09
C ILE A 54 36.42 11.91 4.01
N ARG A 55 37.34 12.88 3.88
CA ARG A 55 38.47 12.81 2.94
C ARG A 55 39.43 11.66 3.21
N LYS A 56 39.51 11.23 4.47
CA LYS A 56 40.37 10.12 4.89
C LYS A 56 39.68 8.77 4.72
N TYR A 57 38.42 8.75 4.26
CA TYR A 57 37.71 7.52 3.98
C TYR A 57 38.36 6.83 2.78
N VAL A 58 38.93 5.65 3.02
CA VAL A 58 39.56 4.84 1.98
C VAL A 58 38.45 4.10 1.23
N TYR A 59 38.28 4.44 -0.05
CA TYR A 59 37.42 3.67 -0.94
C TYR A 59 38.17 2.41 -1.36
N ARG A 60 37.61 1.25 -1.02
CA ARG A 60 38.08 -0.01 -1.59
C ARG A 60 37.51 -0.14 -3.00
N MET A 61 38.40 -0.14 -3.99
CA MET A 61 38.05 -0.38 -5.39
C MET A 61 38.59 -1.75 -5.80
N ASP A 62 37.71 -2.74 -5.87
CA ASP A 62 38.05 -4.05 -6.44
C ASP A 62 37.73 -4.01 -7.95
N VAL A 63 38.74 -4.20 -8.80
CA VAL A 63 38.57 -4.28 -10.25
C VAL A 63 38.22 -5.72 -10.62
N LEU A 64 37.03 -5.92 -11.16
CA LEU A 64 36.55 -7.23 -11.58
C LEU A 64 37.25 -7.67 -12.87
N GLU A 65 37.60 -8.96 -12.94
CA GLU A 65 38.23 -9.54 -14.12
C GLU A 65 37.28 -9.54 -15.32
N ARG A 66 37.80 -9.22 -16.51
CA ARG A 66 36.99 -9.12 -17.75
C ARG A 66 36.31 -10.43 -18.18
N ARG A 67 36.71 -11.57 -17.60
CA ARG A 67 36.16 -12.90 -17.90
C ARG A 67 34.88 -13.22 -17.12
N LEU A 68 34.56 -12.44 -16.09
CA LEU A 68 33.36 -12.65 -15.29
C LEU A 68 32.12 -12.40 -16.17
N SER A 69 31.18 -13.33 -16.08
CA SER A 69 29.87 -13.16 -16.68
C SER A 69 29.12 -12.01 -16.01
N TYR A 70 28.17 -11.43 -16.74
CA TYR A 70 27.35 -10.35 -16.22
C TYR A 70 26.55 -10.77 -14.97
N ASP A 71 26.19 -12.04 -14.87
CA ASP A 71 25.49 -12.62 -13.72
C ASP A 71 26.40 -12.70 -12.48
N GLU A 72 27.67 -13.06 -12.64
CA GLU A 72 28.65 -13.04 -11.56
C GLU A 72 28.95 -11.61 -11.08
N VAL A 73 29.09 -10.66 -12.03
CA VAL A 73 29.25 -9.23 -11.69
C VAL A 73 28.03 -8.72 -10.91
N THR A 74 26.84 -9.14 -11.32
CA THR A 74 25.58 -8.83 -10.65
C THR A 74 25.54 -9.43 -9.24
N GLU A 75 25.94 -10.68 -9.05
CA GLU A 75 25.97 -11.32 -7.73
C GLU A 75 26.98 -10.65 -6.80
N ILE A 76 28.18 -10.30 -7.30
CA ILE A 76 29.18 -9.55 -6.55
C ILE A 76 28.60 -8.19 -6.13
N PHE A 77 27.93 -7.48 -7.04
CA PHE A 77 27.28 -6.21 -6.74
C PHE A 77 26.21 -6.35 -5.65
N VAL A 78 25.39 -7.40 -5.69
CA VAL A 78 24.37 -7.69 -4.66
C VAL A 78 25.02 -8.02 -3.32
N ARG A 79 26.05 -8.88 -3.28
CA ARG A 79 26.75 -9.25 -2.04
C ARG A 79 27.44 -8.05 -1.41
N VAL A 80 28.13 -7.22 -2.19
CA VAL A 80 28.81 -6.00 -1.70
C VAL A 80 27.80 -5.01 -1.10
N ASN A 81 26.65 -4.82 -1.73
CA ASN A 81 25.61 -3.91 -1.24
C ASN A 81 24.70 -4.52 -0.16
N SER A 82 24.88 -5.80 0.20
CA SER A 82 24.04 -6.48 1.19
C SER A 82 24.33 -6.07 2.65
N LEU A 83 25.53 -5.54 2.93
CA LEU A 83 25.91 -5.00 4.24
C LEU A 83 25.56 -3.51 4.41
N GLY A 84 25.12 -2.83 3.34
CA GLY A 84 24.67 -1.44 3.31
C GLY A 84 23.14 -1.30 3.21
N ALA A 85 22.64 -0.25 2.55
CA ALA A 85 21.23 -0.16 2.21
C ALA A 85 20.90 -1.27 1.20
N LYS A 86 20.19 -2.31 1.66
CA LYS A 86 19.85 -3.50 0.87
C LYS A 86 19.10 -3.09 -0.41
N LEU A 87 19.78 -3.18 -1.55
CA LEU A 87 19.16 -3.01 -2.86
C LEU A 87 18.03 -4.02 -3.03
N ARG A 88 16.89 -3.56 -3.54
CA ARG A 88 15.75 -4.44 -3.83
C ARG A 88 16.07 -5.26 -5.08
N SER A 89 15.52 -6.46 -5.19
CA SER A 89 15.64 -7.29 -6.40
C SER A 89 15.13 -6.57 -7.66
N SER A 90 14.16 -5.66 -7.51
CA SER A 90 13.68 -4.78 -8.58
C SER A 90 14.72 -3.77 -9.06
N ASP A 91 15.56 -3.24 -8.16
CA ASP A 91 16.60 -2.25 -8.52
C ASP A 91 17.69 -2.92 -9.36
N LEU A 92 17.99 -4.17 -9.03
CA LEU A 92 18.91 -4.99 -9.80
C LEU A 92 18.35 -5.31 -11.19
N ALA A 93 17.11 -5.79 -11.28
CA ALA A 93 16.45 -6.02 -12.56
C ALA A 93 16.45 -4.77 -13.45
N LEU A 94 16.18 -3.60 -12.85
CA LEU A 94 16.23 -2.33 -13.56
C LEU A 94 17.63 -2.04 -14.11
N ALA A 95 18.68 -2.25 -13.33
CA ALA A 95 20.06 -2.10 -13.78
C ALA A 95 20.38 -3.01 -14.97
N GLN A 96 19.98 -4.29 -14.91
CA GLN A 96 20.17 -5.24 -16.01
C GLN A 96 19.41 -4.82 -17.28
N ILE A 97 18.15 -4.38 -17.14
CA ILE A 97 17.33 -3.92 -18.28
C ILE A 97 17.95 -2.66 -18.89
N THR A 98 18.30 -1.67 -18.08
CA THR A 98 18.86 -0.39 -18.57
C THR A 98 20.24 -0.52 -19.20
N ALA A 99 21.01 -1.54 -18.82
CA ALA A 99 22.27 -1.87 -19.50
C ALA A 99 22.04 -2.32 -20.96
N LYS A 100 20.94 -3.04 -21.23
CA LYS A 100 20.57 -3.53 -22.56
C LYS A 100 19.72 -2.53 -23.35
N TRP A 101 18.82 -1.82 -22.67
CA TRP A 101 17.82 -0.94 -23.26
C TRP A 101 18.03 0.50 -22.81
N ARG A 102 18.75 1.26 -23.65
CA ARG A 102 18.97 2.70 -23.44
C ARG A 102 17.64 3.45 -23.39
N GLY A 103 17.44 4.25 -22.35
CA GLY A 103 16.23 5.05 -22.16
C GLY A 103 15.06 4.33 -21.48
N ALA A 104 15.16 3.02 -21.20
CA ALA A 104 14.09 2.24 -20.58
C ALA A 104 13.55 2.86 -19.28
N LEU A 105 14.44 3.38 -18.42
CA LEU A 105 14.04 4.02 -17.17
C LEU A 105 13.05 5.17 -17.37
N LYS A 106 13.31 6.05 -18.36
CA LYS A 106 12.43 7.19 -18.65
C LYS A 106 11.07 6.70 -19.15
N THR A 107 11.06 5.65 -19.99
CA THR A 107 9.83 5.01 -20.46
C THR A 107 9.01 4.45 -19.30
N PHE A 108 9.64 3.73 -18.38
CA PHE A 108 8.95 3.11 -17.25
C PHE A 108 8.42 4.15 -16.26
N GLN A 109 9.19 5.21 -15.98
CA GLN A 109 8.76 6.33 -15.14
C GLN A 109 7.61 7.13 -15.76
N ALA A 110 7.60 7.29 -17.09
CA ALA A 110 6.49 7.92 -17.79
C ALA A 110 5.19 7.12 -17.61
N PHE A 111 5.25 5.79 -17.76
CA PHE A 111 4.09 4.93 -17.53
C PHE A 111 3.66 4.88 -16.05
N GLN A 112 4.62 4.86 -15.12
CA GLN A 112 4.34 4.98 -13.68
C GLN A 112 3.57 6.29 -13.39
N THR A 113 4.00 7.40 -13.98
CA THR A 113 3.33 8.70 -13.84
C THR A 113 1.91 8.67 -14.44
N GLN A 114 1.71 7.99 -15.57
CA GLN A 114 0.39 7.78 -16.17
C GLN A 114 -0.53 7.01 -15.23
N CYS A 115 -0.06 5.90 -14.63
CA CYS A 115 -0.82 5.13 -13.64
C CYS A 115 -1.17 5.98 -12.41
N GLY A 116 -0.22 6.80 -11.93
CA GLY A 116 -0.43 7.73 -10.83
C GLY A 116 -1.56 8.72 -11.10
N LYS A 117 -1.62 9.29 -12.32
CA LYS A 117 -2.72 10.17 -12.75
C LYS A 117 -4.07 9.47 -12.80
N ALA A 118 -4.10 8.16 -13.02
CA ALA A 118 -5.32 7.35 -13.00
C ALA A 118 -5.78 6.97 -11.57
N GLY A 119 -5.04 7.38 -10.53
CA GLY A 119 -5.33 7.07 -9.12
C GLY A 119 -4.45 5.96 -8.53
N PHE A 120 -3.52 5.41 -9.32
CA PHE A 120 -2.68 4.28 -8.94
C PHE A 120 -1.20 4.65 -8.95
N ASP A 121 -0.75 5.30 -7.87
CA ASP A 121 0.68 5.54 -7.62
C ASP A 121 1.34 4.24 -7.14
N LEU A 122 1.96 3.51 -8.07
CA LEU A 122 2.54 2.18 -7.88
C LEU A 122 4.07 2.27 -7.92
N ASP A 123 4.75 1.44 -7.14
CA ASP A 123 6.21 1.36 -7.15
C ASP A 123 6.73 0.85 -8.50
N LEU A 124 7.83 1.41 -8.98
CA LEU A 124 8.44 1.04 -10.26
C LEU A 124 8.72 -0.47 -10.36
N GLY A 125 9.10 -1.09 -9.24
CA GLY A 125 9.32 -2.54 -9.16
C GLY A 125 8.10 -3.37 -9.54
N LEU A 126 6.88 -2.88 -9.32
CA LEU A 126 5.67 -3.58 -9.77
C LEU A 126 5.53 -3.56 -11.29
N HIS A 127 5.82 -2.42 -11.94
CA HIS A 127 5.79 -2.31 -13.40
C HIS A 127 6.87 -3.20 -14.04
N LEU A 128 8.06 -3.26 -13.43
CA LEU A 128 9.10 -4.21 -13.86
C LEU A 128 8.67 -5.66 -13.66
N LYS A 129 7.98 -5.97 -12.57
CA LYS A 129 7.45 -7.32 -12.33
C LYS A 129 6.39 -7.70 -13.37
N ASN A 130 5.53 -6.76 -13.74
CA ASN A 130 4.57 -6.93 -14.83
C ASN A 130 5.30 -7.20 -16.16
N LEU A 131 6.30 -6.40 -16.51
CA LEU A 131 7.14 -6.64 -17.70
C LEU A 131 7.75 -8.05 -17.70
N VAL A 132 8.34 -8.48 -16.58
CA VAL A 132 8.97 -9.80 -16.47
C VAL A 132 7.94 -10.93 -16.58
N SER A 133 6.74 -10.76 -16.01
CA SER A 133 5.65 -11.74 -16.15
C SER A 133 5.20 -11.92 -17.59
N PHE A 134 5.14 -10.85 -18.38
CA PHE A 134 4.82 -10.93 -19.80
C PHE A 134 5.97 -11.53 -20.61
N ALA A 135 7.22 -11.19 -20.27
CA ALA A 135 8.39 -11.70 -20.99
C ALA A 135 8.66 -13.19 -20.75
N THR A 136 8.31 -13.71 -19.56
CA THR A 136 8.75 -15.05 -19.12
C THR A 136 7.65 -15.98 -18.64
N GLY A 137 6.43 -15.48 -18.45
CA GLY A 137 5.35 -16.22 -17.81
C GLY A 137 5.47 -16.35 -16.29
N GLN A 138 6.50 -15.77 -15.66
CA GLN A 138 6.72 -15.77 -14.22
C GLN A 138 7.20 -14.42 -13.70
N SER A 139 7.16 -14.20 -12.38
CA SER A 139 7.38 -12.89 -11.77
C SER A 139 8.81 -12.65 -11.23
N ARG A 140 9.70 -13.64 -11.36
CA ARG A 140 11.03 -13.62 -10.73
C ARG A 140 12.03 -12.77 -11.50
N PHE A 141 12.66 -11.82 -10.83
CA PHE A 141 13.65 -10.94 -11.45
C PHE A 141 14.94 -11.63 -11.90
N LEU A 142 15.24 -12.82 -11.36
CA LEU A 142 16.45 -13.58 -11.73
C LEU A 142 16.51 -13.95 -13.23
N THR A 143 15.37 -13.96 -13.94
CA THR A 143 15.34 -14.30 -15.37
C THR A 143 15.66 -13.15 -16.30
N VAL A 144 15.74 -11.92 -15.80
CA VAL A 144 16.00 -10.73 -16.60
C VAL A 144 17.36 -10.80 -17.32
N GLY A 145 18.36 -11.44 -16.69
CA GLY A 145 19.68 -11.67 -17.28
C GLY A 145 19.64 -12.38 -18.63
N GLY A 146 18.71 -13.33 -18.81
CA GLY A 146 18.56 -14.11 -20.04
C GLY A 146 17.74 -13.45 -21.16
N LEU A 147 17.07 -12.33 -20.90
CA LEU A 147 16.18 -11.70 -21.89
C LEU A 147 16.96 -10.86 -22.92
N SER A 148 16.61 -11.00 -24.20
CA SER A 148 17.12 -10.10 -25.26
C SER A 148 16.45 -8.72 -25.21
N LEU A 149 17.03 -7.75 -25.90
CA LEU A 149 16.44 -6.41 -26.02
C LEU A 149 15.06 -6.48 -26.70
N GLU A 150 14.96 -7.29 -27.75
CA GLU A 150 13.73 -7.48 -28.52
C GLU A 150 12.62 -8.09 -27.65
N ALA A 151 12.95 -9.11 -26.85
CA ALA A 151 12.00 -9.72 -25.92
C ALA A 151 11.50 -8.72 -24.86
N LEU A 152 12.39 -7.89 -24.30
CA LEU A 152 12.02 -6.83 -23.37
C LEU A 152 11.09 -5.79 -24.01
N GLN A 153 11.36 -5.39 -25.25
CA GLN A 153 10.55 -4.39 -25.95
C GLN A 153 9.18 -4.94 -26.38
N VAL A 154 9.11 -6.19 -26.83
CA VAL A 154 7.84 -6.88 -27.12
C VAL A 154 7.01 -6.99 -25.85
N ALA A 155 7.58 -7.55 -24.78
CA ALA A 155 6.89 -7.72 -23.51
C ALA A 155 6.43 -6.37 -22.93
N TRP A 156 7.22 -5.30 -23.08
CA TRP A 156 6.80 -3.97 -22.64
C TRP A 156 5.56 -3.48 -23.39
N ARG A 157 5.54 -3.64 -24.73
CA ARG A 157 4.39 -3.26 -25.56
C ARG A 157 3.10 -3.99 -25.18
N GLU A 158 3.22 -5.24 -24.73
CA GLU A 158 2.07 -6.07 -24.33
C GLU A 158 1.65 -5.84 -22.88
N CYS A 159 2.61 -5.64 -21.98
CA CYS A 159 2.34 -5.51 -20.55
C CYS A 159 1.66 -4.18 -20.19
N VAL A 160 1.88 -3.12 -20.98
CA VAL A 160 1.26 -1.81 -20.78
C VAL A 160 -0.27 -1.87 -20.94
N PRO A 161 -0.84 -2.33 -22.07
CA PRO A 161 -2.28 -2.55 -22.21
C PRO A 161 -2.82 -3.56 -21.18
N GLY A 162 -2.03 -4.58 -20.82
CA GLY A 162 -2.38 -5.50 -19.73
C GLY A 162 -2.60 -4.79 -18.40
N MET A 163 -1.65 -3.94 -17.98
CA MET A 163 -1.77 -3.17 -16.75
C MET A 163 -2.95 -2.18 -16.83
N GLU A 164 -3.15 -1.52 -17.97
CA GLU A 164 -4.30 -0.63 -18.18
C GLU A 164 -5.64 -1.38 -18.03
N PHE A 165 -5.75 -2.58 -18.60
CA PHE A 165 -6.90 -3.46 -18.38
C PHE A 165 -7.09 -3.76 -16.89
N ALA A 166 -6.04 -4.16 -16.18
CA ALA A 166 -6.12 -4.47 -14.75
C ALA A 166 -6.59 -3.28 -13.91
N LEU A 167 -6.05 -2.09 -14.15
CA LEU A 167 -6.44 -0.85 -13.48
C LEU A 167 -7.93 -0.52 -13.74
N ASN A 168 -8.37 -0.61 -15.00
CA ASN A 168 -9.74 -0.33 -15.39
C ASN A 168 -10.71 -1.37 -14.82
N PHE A 169 -10.36 -2.66 -14.86
CA PHE A 169 -11.17 -3.73 -14.31
C PHE A 169 -11.33 -3.58 -12.79
N LEU A 170 -10.25 -3.27 -12.07
CA LEU A 170 -10.35 -2.98 -10.64
C LEU A 170 -11.27 -1.80 -10.36
N LYS A 171 -11.12 -0.70 -11.10
CA LYS A 171 -11.92 0.50 -10.86
C LYS A 171 -13.40 0.30 -11.20
N SER A 172 -13.69 -0.24 -12.36
CA SER A 172 -15.05 -0.31 -12.92
C SER A 172 -15.84 -1.52 -12.45
N ASN A 173 -15.22 -2.70 -12.30
CA ASN A 173 -15.91 -3.94 -11.97
C ASN A 173 -15.79 -4.27 -10.48
N VAL A 174 -14.61 -4.07 -9.90
CA VAL A 174 -14.31 -4.42 -8.49
C VAL A 174 -14.60 -3.26 -7.54
N GLY A 175 -14.60 -2.02 -8.06
CA GLY A 175 -14.71 -0.79 -7.28
C GLY A 175 -13.40 -0.35 -6.62
N ILE A 176 -12.27 -1.03 -6.83
CA ILE A 176 -10.98 -0.60 -6.28
C ILE A 176 -10.40 0.51 -7.17
N ASP A 177 -10.42 1.74 -6.67
CA ASP A 177 -9.99 2.97 -7.37
C ASP A 177 -8.68 3.56 -6.81
N SER A 178 -8.12 2.91 -5.78
CA SER A 178 -6.88 3.34 -5.12
C SER A 178 -6.08 2.14 -4.63
N PRO A 179 -4.73 2.16 -4.73
CA PRO A 179 -3.85 1.15 -4.13
C PRO A 179 -4.07 0.96 -2.62
N ALA A 180 -4.60 1.96 -1.91
CA ALA A 180 -4.92 1.85 -0.49
C ALA A 180 -5.96 0.74 -0.19
N LEU A 181 -6.81 0.41 -1.16
CA LEU A 181 -7.84 -0.64 -1.05
C LEU A 181 -7.33 -2.03 -1.44
N LEU A 182 -6.12 -2.13 -1.98
CA LEU A 182 -5.48 -3.41 -2.31
C LEU A 182 -4.81 -4.03 -1.10
N SER A 183 -5.04 -5.32 -0.88
CA SER A 183 -4.27 -6.12 0.07
C SER A 183 -2.85 -6.37 -0.44
N SER A 184 -2.68 -6.45 -1.76
CA SER A 184 -1.39 -6.51 -2.42
C SER A 184 -1.48 -5.98 -3.86
N PRO A 185 -0.45 -5.26 -4.34
CA PRO A 185 -0.38 -4.82 -5.73
C PRO A 185 -0.23 -5.97 -6.74
N PHE A 186 0.14 -7.19 -6.31
CA PHE A 186 0.30 -8.33 -7.22
C PHE A 186 -1.01 -8.79 -7.86
N LEU A 187 -2.17 -8.41 -7.29
CA LEU A 187 -3.47 -8.60 -7.94
C LEU A 187 -3.51 -7.96 -9.34
N LEU A 188 -2.86 -6.80 -9.50
CA LEU A 188 -2.78 -6.12 -10.80
C LEU A 188 -1.99 -6.92 -11.84
N VAL A 189 -0.89 -7.55 -11.44
CA VAL A 189 -0.06 -8.34 -12.36
C VAL A 189 -0.83 -9.57 -12.85
N THR A 190 -1.57 -10.24 -11.97
CA THR A 190 -2.42 -11.38 -12.36
C THR A 190 -3.55 -10.94 -13.28
N LEU A 191 -4.26 -9.87 -12.96
CA LEU A 191 -5.34 -9.33 -13.80
C LEU A 191 -4.82 -8.86 -15.17
N ALA A 192 -3.61 -8.28 -15.21
CA ALA A 192 -2.99 -7.84 -16.44
C ALA A 192 -2.69 -9.01 -17.38
N ASN A 193 -2.08 -10.07 -16.84
CA ASN A 193 -1.82 -11.30 -17.59
C ASN A 193 -3.13 -11.99 -17.99
N TYR A 194 -4.14 -12.00 -17.12
CA TYR A 194 -5.46 -12.56 -17.42
C TYR A 194 -6.09 -11.89 -18.65
N GLY A 195 -6.21 -10.56 -18.63
CA GLY A 195 -6.80 -9.80 -19.72
C GLY A 195 -6.03 -10.01 -21.03
N HIS A 196 -4.69 -9.96 -20.97
CA HIS A 196 -3.85 -10.18 -22.13
C HIS A 196 -4.04 -11.59 -22.73
N ARG A 197 -4.07 -12.64 -21.90
CA ARG A 197 -4.28 -14.04 -22.34
C ARG A 197 -5.65 -14.30 -22.95
N ARG A 198 -6.63 -13.45 -22.63
CA ARG A 198 -7.97 -13.47 -23.22
C ARG A 198 -8.13 -12.47 -24.38
N ASN A 199 -7.05 -11.87 -24.87
CA ASN A 199 -7.11 -10.80 -25.88
C ASN A 199 -8.07 -9.68 -25.51
N TYR A 200 -8.23 -9.42 -24.21
CA TYR A 200 -9.15 -8.46 -23.61
C TYR A 200 -10.63 -8.72 -23.95
N GLN A 201 -10.97 -9.95 -24.34
CA GLN A 201 -12.32 -10.41 -24.62
C GLN A 201 -12.72 -11.44 -23.57
N ILE A 202 -13.46 -10.99 -22.57
CA ILE A 202 -14.01 -11.84 -21.50
C ILE A 202 -15.53 -11.80 -21.56
N SER A 203 -16.17 -12.95 -21.37
CA SER A 203 -17.64 -13.01 -21.32
C SER A 203 -18.18 -12.33 -20.04
N ALA A 204 -19.48 -12.05 -20.00
CA ALA A 204 -20.11 -11.51 -18.79
C ALA A 204 -19.94 -12.46 -17.59
N GLU A 205 -20.09 -13.77 -17.81
CA GLU A 205 -19.87 -14.80 -16.80
C GLU A 205 -18.41 -14.82 -16.32
N GLU A 206 -17.45 -14.80 -17.25
CA GLU A 206 -16.02 -14.80 -16.92
C GLU A 206 -15.64 -13.52 -16.17
N SER A 207 -16.16 -12.37 -16.57
CA SER A 207 -16.00 -11.10 -15.86
C SER A 207 -16.56 -11.16 -14.44
N HIS A 208 -17.71 -11.81 -14.25
CA HIS A 208 -18.31 -11.98 -12.92
C HIS A 208 -17.42 -12.85 -12.02
N ARG A 209 -16.92 -13.98 -12.54
CA ARG A 209 -16.02 -14.87 -11.82
C ARG A 209 -14.68 -14.22 -11.52
N LEU A 210 -14.12 -13.45 -12.46
CA LEU A 210 -12.87 -12.71 -12.26
C LEU A 210 -13.04 -11.61 -11.21
N ARG A 211 -14.18 -10.91 -11.19
CA ARG A 211 -14.52 -9.93 -10.16
C ARG A 211 -14.60 -10.61 -8.80
N TYR A 212 -15.32 -11.73 -8.69
CA TYR A 212 -15.40 -12.52 -7.47
C TYR A 212 -13.99 -12.90 -6.99
N TRP A 213 -13.17 -13.49 -7.86
CA TRP A 213 -11.80 -13.85 -7.52
C TRP A 213 -11.01 -12.65 -7.00
N ALA A 214 -11.04 -11.51 -7.69
CA ALA A 214 -10.29 -10.32 -7.30
C ALA A 214 -10.72 -9.82 -5.91
N LEU A 215 -12.02 -9.82 -5.62
CA LEU A 215 -12.56 -9.41 -4.33
C LEU A 215 -12.19 -10.37 -3.21
N VAL A 216 -12.36 -11.69 -3.40
CA VAL A 216 -12.02 -12.68 -2.37
C VAL A 216 -10.51 -12.75 -2.15
N ALA A 217 -9.71 -12.71 -3.22
CA ALA A 217 -8.26 -12.66 -3.13
C ALA A 217 -7.79 -11.40 -2.40
N ASN A 218 -8.46 -10.27 -2.61
CA ASN A 218 -8.24 -9.06 -1.84
C ASN A 218 -8.57 -9.28 -0.36
N ALA A 219 -9.80 -9.73 -0.04
CA ALA A 219 -10.32 -9.90 1.32
C ALA A 219 -9.51 -10.88 2.17
N LYS A 220 -9.17 -12.05 1.61
CA LYS A 220 -8.37 -13.09 2.27
C LYS A 220 -6.87 -12.79 2.28
N GLY A 221 -6.43 -11.75 1.55
CA GLY A 221 -5.03 -11.37 1.43
C GLY A 221 -4.19 -12.46 0.75
N ARG A 222 -4.60 -12.89 -0.45
CA ARG A 222 -3.96 -13.93 -1.29
C ARG A 222 -2.43 -13.89 -1.20
N TYR A 223 -1.85 -12.72 -1.46
CA TYR A 223 -0.39 -12.51 -1.52
C TYR A 223 0.27 -12.11 -0.20
N SER A 224 -0.49 -12.04 0.90
CA SER A 224 0.03 -11.61 2.21
C SER A 224 0.54 -12.75 3.07
N ARG A 225 0.16 -14.01 2.77
CA ARG A 225 0.55 -15.19 3.54
C ARG A 225 1.52 -16.05 2.73
N GLY A 226 2.80 -16.06 3.11
CA GLY A 226 3.84 -16.82 2.42
C GLY A 226 4.60 -16.00 1.38
N SER A 227 5.32 -16.68 0.48
CA SER A 227 6.12 -16.05 -0.56
C SER A 227 5.21 -15.45 -1.64
N SER A 228 5.01 -14.14 -1.62
CA SER A 228 4.13 -13.43 -2.57
C SER A 228 4.49 -13.70 -4.04
N GLU A 229 5.78 -13.85 -4.36
CA GLU A 229 6.24 -14.17 -5.71
C GLU A 229 5.87 -15.60 -6.11
N THR A 230 6.02 -16.57 -5.20
CA THR A 230 5.61 -17.96 -5.45
C THR A 230 4.11 -18.04 -5.71
N LEU A 231 3.31 -17.29 -4.95
CA LEU A 231 1.85 -17.27 -5.15
C LEU A 231 1.46 -16.58 -6.46
N LEU A 232 2.15 -15.51 -6.82
CA LEU A 232 1.95 -14.86 -8.13
C LEU A 232 2.33 -15.82 -9.27
N ASP A 233 3.46 -16.52 -9.18
CA ASP A 233 3.88 -17.50 -10.18
C ASP A 233 2.86 -18.65 -10.32
N GLN A 234 2.23 -19.10 -9.22
CA GLN A 234 1.13 -20.09 -9.27
C GLN A 234 -0.07 -19.57 -10.03
N ASP A 235 -0.46 -18.30 -9.81
CA ASP A 235 -1.59 -17.70 -10.49
C ASP A 235 -1.28 -17.50 -11.98
N LEU A 236 -0.06 -17.07 -12.32
CA LEU A 236 0.41 -16.94 -13.71
C LEU A 236 0.46 -18.28 -14.46
N ALA A 237 0.90 -19.35 -13.79
CA ALA A 237 0.94 -20.70 -14.37
C ALA A 237 -0.45 -21.20 -14.81
N THR A 238 -1.50 -20.81 -14.08
CA THR A 238 -2.90 -21.12 -14.43
C THR A 238 -3.25 -20.73 -15.87
N PHE A 239 -2.70 -19.63 -16.35
CA PHE A 239 -2.97 -19.14 -17.70
C PHE A 239 -2.18 -19.90 -18.77
N GLY A 240 -1.00 -20.42 -18.42
CA GLY A 240 -0.22 -21.30 -19.29
C GLY A 240 -0.94 -22.62 -19.55
N ASP A 241 -1.65 -23.12 -18.54
CA ASP A 241 -2.41 -24.38 -18.59
C ASP A 241 -3.80 -24.22 -19.25
N GLY A 242 -4.13 -23.03 -19.77
CA GLY A 242 -5.44 -22.72 -20.37
C GLY A 242 -6.56 -22.38 -19.38
N GLY A 243 -6.27 -22.43 -18.07
CA GLY A 243 -7.21 -22.09 -17.01
C GLY A 243 -7.63 -20.61 -17.01
N GLY A 244 -8.79 -20.34 -16.43
CA GLY A 244 -9.39 -19.02 -16.28
C GLY A 244 -9.72 -18.68 -14.83
N ALA A 245 -10.77 -17.88 -14.64
CA ALA A 245 -11.16 -17.38 -13.33
C ALA A 245 -11.56 -18.50 -12.35
N ASN A 246 -12.11 -19.61 -12.84
CA ASN A 246 -12.50 -20.74 -11.99
C ASN A 246 -11.29 -21.41 -11.35
N GLU A 247 -10.25 -21.67 -12.13
CA GLU A 247 -9.01 -22.27 -11.66
C GLU A 247 -8.27 -21.34 -10.69
N LEU A 248 -8.32 -20.02 -10.92
CA LEU A 248 -7.83 -19.03 -9.96
C LEU A 248 -8.59 -19.08 -8.63
N ILE A 249 -9.92 -19.24 -8.66
CA ILE A 249 -10.76 -19.40 -7.46
C ILE A 249 -10.43 -20.71 -6.75
N ASP A 250 -10.23 -21.79 -7.49
CA ASP A 250 -9.91 -23.10 -6.93
C ASP A 250 -8.53 -23.08 -6.24
N ARG A 251 -7.54 -22.41 -6.83
CA ARG A 251 -6.23 -22.19 -6.17
C ARG A 251 -6.36 -21.36 -4.89
N LEU A 252 -7.19 -20.32 -4.90
CA LEU A 252 -7.47 -19.54 -3.71
C LEU A 252 -8.15 -20.39 -2.63
N ARG A 253 -9.08 -21.27 -3.02
CA ARG A 253 -9.76 -22.23 -2.11
C ARG A 253 -8.77 -23.25 -1.54
N LEU A 254 -7.85 -23.76 -2.34
CA LEU A 254 -6.79 -24.66 -1.87
C LEU A 254 -5.89 -24.00 -0.83
N GLN A 255 -5.58 -22.70 -0.98
CA GLN A 255 -4.76 -21.97 -0.01
C GLN A 255 -5.52 -21.61 1.27
N MET A 256 -6.78 -21.15 1.14
CA MET A 256 -7.51 -20.50 2.23
C MET A 256 -8.57 -21.39 2.88
N GLY A 257 -8.91 -22.53 2.28
CA GLY A 257 -10.07 -23.33 2.64
C GLY A 257 -11.36 -22.62 2.22
N ARG A 258 -12.29 -22.44 3.17
CA ARG A 258 -13.56 -21.73 2.92
C ARG A 258 -13.30 -20.29 2.46
N LEU A 259 -13.97 -19.90 1.38
CA LEU A 259 -13.84 -18.56 0.78
C LEU A 259 -14.75 -17.52 1.44
N ASP A 260 -15.91 -17.93 1.95
CA ASP A 260 -16.78 -17.07 2.73
C ASP A 260 -16.02 -16.51 3.93
N ILE A 261 -16.27 -15.24 4.22
CA ILE A 261 -15.78 -14.61 5.44
C ILE A 261 -16.68 -15.06 6.59
N THR A 262 -16.12 -15.34 7.76
CA THR A 262 -16.93 -15.54 8.99
C THR A 262 -16.65 -14.53 10.07
N ALA A 263 -17.56 -14.42 11.03
CA ALA A 263 -17.48 -13.46 12.12
C ALA A 263 -16.17 -13.61 12.93
N GLU A 264 -15.69 -14.85 13.09
CA GLU A 264 -14.45 -15.17 13.79
C GLU A 264 -13.21 -14.62 13.06
N GLU A 265 -13.26 -14.50 11.72
CA GLU A 265 -12.13 -13.95 10.95
C GLU A 265 -11.94 -12.44 11.20
N LEU A 266 -13.01 -11.74 11.62
CA LEU A 266 -12.98 -10.32 11.93
C LEU A 266 -12.42 -10.05 13.35
N GLU A 267 -12.52 -11.02 14.25
CA GLU A 267 -12.16 -10.85 15.65
C GLU A 267 -10.67 -10.50 15.84
N GLY A 268 -10.42 -9.42 16.58
CA GLY A 268 -9.08 -8.95 16.90
C GLY A 268 -8.29 -8.40 15.70
N ARG A 269 -8.92 -8.28 14.52
CA ARG A 269 -8.35 -7.58 13.37
C ARG A 269 -8.46 -6.07 13.60
N ASN A 270 -7.52 -5.32 13.03
CA ASN A 270 -7.54 -3.85 13.08
C ASN A 270 -7.56 -3.25 11.66
N GLN A 271 -7.51 -1.92 11.57
CA GLN A 271 -7.55 -1.15 10.32
C GLN A 271 -6.51 -1.55 9.25
N ARG A 272 -5.44 -2.27 9.60
CA ARG A 272 -4.43 -2.77 8.64
C ARG A 272 -4.87 -4.04 7.92
N SER A 273 -5.94 -4.69 8.37
CA SER A 273 -6.46 -5.92 7.79
C SER A 273 -6.99 -5.70 6.38
N ALA A 274 -6.79 -6.68 5.50
CA ALA A 274 -7.41 -6.69 4.17
C ALA A 274 -8.95 -6.75 4.24
N LEU A 275 -9.49 -7.37 5.29
CA LEU A 275 -10.93 -7.37 5.56
C LEU A 275 -11.46 -5.95 5.81
N PHE A 276 -10.69 -5.06 6.44
CA PHE A 276 -11.13 -3.68 6.67
C PHE A 276 -11.27 -2.90 5.36
N LYS A 277 -10.36 -3.15 4.40
CA LYS A 277 -10.46 -2.58 3.03
C LYS A 277 -11.68 -3.12 2.30
N THR A 278 -11.98 -4.41 2.49
CA THR A 278 -13.16 -5.06 1.90
C THR A 278 -14.46 -4.57 2.52
N MET A 279 -14.49 -4.31 3.83
CA MET A 279 -15.62 -3.65 4.51
C MET A 279 -15.90 -2.28 3.88
N PHE A 280 -14.87 -1.47 3.63
CA PHE A 280 -15.06 -0.19 2.95
C PHE A 280 -15.72 -0.36 1.57
N LEU A 281 -15.25 -1.31 0.76
CA LEU A 281 -15.83 -1.60 -0.55
C LEU A 281 -17.31 -2.00 -0.44
N ALA A 282 -17.63 -2.96 0.45
CA ALA A 282 -18.98 -3.45 0.65
C ALA A 282 -19.94 -2.36 1.19
N PHE A 283 -19.48 -1.54 2.14
CA PHE A 283 -20.30 -0.46 2.67
C PHE A 283 -20.51 0.66 1.66
N ARG A 284 -19.49 0.99 0.86
CA ARG A 284 -19.64 1.97 -0.22
C ARG A 284 -20.62 1.47 -1.28
N ALA A 285 -20.55 0.20 -1.66
CA ALA A 285 -21.52 -0.42 -2.57
C ALA A 285 -22.95 -0.39 -2.00
N ALA A 286 -23.10 -0.55 -0.69
CA ALA A 286 -24.38 -0.40 0.01
C ALA A 286 -24.82 1.06 0.25
N GLY A 287 -24.14 2.04 -0.36
CA GLY A 287 -24.52 3.45 -0.26
C GLY A 287 -24.19 4.12 1.08
N ALA A 288 -23.19 3.62 1.82
CA ALA A 288 -22.79 4.23 3.08
C ALA A 288 -22.39 5.70 2.93
N LYS A 289 -22.89 6.51 3.86
CA LYS A 289 -22.72 7.97 3.89
C LYS A 289 -22.20 8.42 5.25
N ASP A 290 -21.56 9.58 5.28
CA ASP A 290 -21.23 10.29 6.51
C ASP A 290 -22.50 10.66 7.27
N TRP A 291 -22.51 10.39 8.59
CA TRP A 291 -23.70 10.49 9.44
C TRP A 291 -24.26 11.90 9.62
N ARG A 292 -23.53 12.96 9.21
CA ARG A 292 -23.98 14.35 9.33
C ARG A 292 -24.15 15.03 7.98
N SER A 293 -23.18 14.90 7.10
CA SER A 293 -23.17 15.59 5.80
C SER A 293 -23.92 14.83 4.71
N ASN A 294 -24.27 13.56 4.95
CA ASN A 294 -24.90 12.67 3.96
C ASN A 294 -24.08 12.50 2.66
N LEU A 295 -22.80 12.88 2.66
CA LEU A 295 -21.87 12.60 1.58
C LEU A 295 -21.53 11.12 1.58
N ALA A 296 -21.51 10.49 0.40
CA ALA A 296 -21.06 9.11 0.24
C ALA A 296 -19.63 8.95 0.78
N ILE A 297 -19.31 7.79 1.36
CA ILE A 297 -17.92 7.55 1.78
C ILE A 297 -17.01 7.41 0.56
N ALA A 298 -15.92 8.18 0.52
CA ALA A 298 -14.92 8.13 -0.54
C ALA A 298 -13.53 8.39 0.03
N LEU A 299 -12.50 7.82 -0.60
CA LEU A 299 -11.10 8.01 -0.18
C LEU A 299 -10.55 9.39 -0.56
N ASP A 300 -11.05 9.96 -1.65
CA ASP A 300 -10.53 11.11 -2.38
C ASP A 300 -11.29 12.42 -2.10
N HIS A 301 -12.12 12.45 -1.05
CA HIS A 301 -12.76 13.68 -0.61
C HIS A 301 -11.74 14.80 -0.39
N SER A 302 -11.88 15.85 -1.17
CA SER A 302 -11.06 17.06 -1.08
C SER A 302 -11.45 17.91 0.13
N GLY A 303 -10.45 18.50 0.78
CA GLY A 303 -10.61 19.32 2.00
C GLY A 303 -10.53 18.51 3.30
N ALA A 304 -9.75 19.02 4.27
CA ALA A 304 -9.46 18.33 5.55
C ALA A 304 -10.69 18.00 6.42
N SER A 305 -11.85 18.61 6.12
CA SER A 305 -13.12 18.36 6.79
C SER A 305 -13.90 17.16 6.25
N HIS A 306 -13.70 16.81 4.98
CA HIS A 306 -14.44 15.74 4.30
C HIS A 306 -13.60 14.48 4.07
N ARG A 307 -12.27 14.59 4.22
CA ARG A 307 -11.36 13.44 4.16
C ARG A 307 -11.84 12.34 5.11
N LEU A 308 -11.93 11.13 4.59
CA LEU A 308 -12.34 9.94 5.32
C LEU A 308 -11.48 9.74 6.56
N GLN A 309 -12.13 9.44 7.69
CA GLN A 309 -11.49 9.04 8.93
C GLN A 309 -12.15 7.76 9.46
N PHE A 310 -11.36 6.99 10.20
CA PHE A 310 -11.85 5.82 10.92
C PHE A 310 -12.22 6.25 12.33
N HIS A 311 -13.49 6.11 12.66
CA HIS A 311 -14.04 6.46 13.97
C HIS A 311 -14.24 5.20 14.80
N HIS A 312 -13.69 5.21 16.01
CA HIS A 312 -14.02 4.22 17.03
C HIS A 312 -15.43 4.50 17.56
N ILE A 313 -16.40 3.64 17.22
CA ILE A 313 -17.81 3.76 17.63
C ILE A 313 -17.91 3.89 19.15
N PHE A 314 -17.21 3.02 19.86
CA PHE A 314 -16.85 3.21 21.27
C PHE A 314 -15.46 3.85 21.33
N PRO A 315 -15.35 5.13 21.69
CA PRO A 315 -14.05 5.81 21.74
C PRO A 315 -13.11 5.14 22.73
N LYS A 316 -11.80 5.12 22.42
CA LYS A 316 -10.78 4.55 23.32
C LYS A 316 -10.83 5.12 24.74
N ALA A 317 -11.15 6.41 24.87
CA ALA A 317 -11.27 7.08 26.16
C ALA A 317 -12.38 6.48 27.05
N ALA A 318 -13.48 6.02 26.43
CA ALA A 318 -14.59 5.37 27.13
C ALA A 318 -14.27 3.91 27.50
N LEU A 319 -13.38 3.25 26.75
CA LEU A 319 -13.03 1.84 26.96
C LEU A 319 -11.82 1.62 27.89
N LYS A 320 -11.00 2.65 28.15
CA LYS A 320 -9.67 2.54 28.79
C LYS A 320 -9.63 1.85 30.16
N ASN A 321 -10.74 1.84 30.91
CA ASN A 321 -10.81 1.25 32.25
C ASN A 321 -11.25 -0.23 32.23
N SER A 322 -11.86 -0.70 31.14
CA SER A 322 -12.51 -2.02 31.06
C SER A 322 -11.93 -2.91 29.96
N TYR A 323 -11.27 -2.31 28.96
CA TYR A 323 -10.73 -3.02 27.80
C TYR A 323 -9.36 -2.51 27.42
N THR A 324 -8.58 -3.38 26.78
CA THR A 324 -7.26 -3.04 26.26
C THR A 324 -7.35 -2.17 25.00
N SER A 325 -6.28 -1.42 24.71
CA SER A 325 -6.16 -0.68 23.44
C SER A 325 -6.33 -1.57 22.21
N ARG A 326 -5.88 -2.83 22.29
CA ARG A 326 -6.01 -3.80 21.19
C ARG A 326 -7.46 -4.18 20.93
N GLU A 327 -8.24 -4.38 21.98
CA GLU A 327 -9.68 -4.66 21.86
C GLU A 327 -10.42 -3.45 21.33
N ALA A 328 -10.09 -2.24 21.81
CA ALA A 328 -10.67 -1.02 21.30
C ALA A 328 -10.40 -0.82 19.79
N ASP A 329 -9.24 -1.28 19.29
CA ASP A 329 -8.83 -1.22 17.88
C ASP A 329 -9.42 -2.32 16.98
N ASP A 330 -10.36 -3.11 17.48
CA ASP A 330 -11.08 -4.11 16.68
C ASP A 330 -11.83 -3.46 15.50
N ILE A 331 -11.75 -4.05 14.31
CA ILE A 331 -12.41 -3.53 13.10
C ILE A 331 -13.93 -3.43 13.26
N ALA A 332 -14.56 -4.28 14.06
CA ALA A 332 -15.98 -4.19 14.37
C ALA A 332 -16.31 -3.02 15.32
N ASN A 333 -15.32 -2.32 15.85
CA ASN A 333 -15.49 -1.03 16.53
C ASN A 333 -15.23 0.17 15.61
N LEU A 334 -14.83 -0.04 14.35
CA LEU A 334 -14.46 1.06 13.43
C LEU A 334 -15.58 1.37 12.44
N ALA A 335 -15.84 2.65 12.21
CA ALA A 335 -16.76 3.15 11.20
C ALA A 335 -16.07 4.16 10.27
N PHE A 336 -16.59 4.28 9.06
CA PHE A 336 -16.11 5.21 8.03
C PHE A 336 -16.97 6.47 8.04
N ILE A 337 -16.40 7.59 8.48
CA ILE A 337 -17.09 8.88 8.54
C ILE A 337 -16.16 10.02 8.08
N GLY A 338 -16.72 11.19 7.80
CA GLY A 338 -15.95 12.38 7.48
C GLY A 338 -15.21 12.95 8.69
N GLY A 339 -14.04 13.53 8.48
CA GLY A 339 -13.22 14.06 9.58
C GLY A 339 -13.89 15.14 10.43
N LYS A 340 -14.79 15.96 9.86
CA LYS A 340 -15.59 16.93 10.64
C LYS A 340 -16.55 16.22 11.60
N THR A 341 -17.23 15.17 11.13
CA THR A 341 -18.14 14.35 11.96
C THR A 341 -17.36 13.69 13.09
N ASN A 342 -16.21 13.09 12.79
CA ASN A 342 -15.36 12.46 13.80
C ASN A 342 -14.93 13.45 14.90
N ARG A 343 -14.46 14.65 14.52
CA ARG A 343 -14.07 15.69 15.49
C ARG A 343 -15.24 16.19 16.35
N GLN A 344 -16.45 16.25 15.80
CA GLN A 344 -17.64 16.70 16.53
C GLN A 344 -18.16 15.64 17.53
N ILE A 345 -17.97 14.36 17.23
CA ILE A 345 -18.29 13.27 18.17
C ILE A 345 -17.26 13.24 19.30
N SER A 346 -15.96 13.44 18.98
CA SER A 346 -14.87 13.43 19.95
C SER A 346 -14.80 12.09 20.71
N ASP A 347 -14.84 12.14 22.03
CA ASP A 347 -14.72 11.06 23.00
C ASP A 347 -16.06 10.66 23.62
N LYS A 348 -17.17 11.18 23.08
CA LYS A 348 -18.52 10.86 23.56
C LYS A 348 -18.85 9.38 23.32
N PRO A 349 -19.39 8.65 24.31
CA PRO A 349 -19.83 7.27 24.11
C PRO A 349 -21.06 7.19 23.18
N PRO A 350 -21.24 6.07 22.46
CA PRO A 350 -22.31 5.92 21.47
C PRO A 350 -23.71 6.14 22.05
N ALA A 351 -23.97 5.73 23.30
CA ALA A 351 -25.24 6.02 23.98
C ALA A 351 -25.61 7.52 24.01
N GLN A 352 -24.62 8.43 23.98
CA GLN A 352 -24.86 9.88 24.01
C GLN A 352 -25.00 10.50 22.62
N TYR A 353 -24.25 10.02 21.63
CA TYR A 353 -24.22 10.68 20.30
C TYR A 353 -25.06 9.97 19.23
N PHE A 354 -25.43 8.70 19.41
CA PHE A 354 -26.32 8.00 18.47
C PHE A 354 -27.74 8.59 18.45
N PRO A 355 -28.45 8.80 19.58
CA PRO A 355 -29.83 9.30 19.55
C PRO A 355 -30.02 10.59 18.73
N PRO A 356 -29.25 11.69 18.97
CA PRO A 356 -29.43 12.91 18.19
C PRO A 356 -29.00 12.77 16.72
N LEU A 357 -28.14 11.81 16.37
CA LEU A 357 -27.80 11.53 14.97
C LEU A 357 -28.89 10.72 14.27
N LEU A 358 -29.50 9.76 14.97
CA LEU A 358 -30.61 8.97 14.45
C LEU A 358 -31.86 9.82 14.21
N GLU A 359 -32.18 10.73 15.13
CA GLU A 359 -33.27 11.70 14.95
C GLU A 359 -33.05 12.59 13.72
N LYS A 360 -31.80 13.00 13.46
CA LYS A 360 -31.48 13.94 12.39
C LYS A 360 -31.31 13.29 11.01
N SER A 361 -30.63 12.15 10.96
CA SER A 361 -30.15 11.53 9.71
C SER A 361 -30.82 10.18 9.41
N GLY A 362 -31.65 9.67 10.33
CA GLY A 362 -32.23 8.34 10.26
C GLY A 362 -31.22 7.22 10.51
N SER A 363 -31.69 5.98 10.46
CA SER A 363 -30.87 4.78 10.68
C SER A 363 -30.08 4.34 9.44
N ALA A 364 -30.48 4.76 8.23
CA ALA A 364 -29.91 4.27 6.98
C ALA A 364 -28.37 4.36 6.90
N PRO A 365 -27.69 5.46 7.32
CA PRO A 365 -26.23 5.54 7.31
C PRO A 365 -25.54 4.54 8.26
N PHE A 366 -26.22 4.15 9.35
CA PHE A 366 -25.74 3.15 10.32
C PHE A 366 -25.93 1.74 9.77
N THR A 367 -27.10 1.44 9.22
CA THR A 367 -27.43 0.17 8.56
C THR A 367 -26.53 -0.11 7.35
N ALA A 368 -26.18 0.92 6.58
CA ALA A 368 -25.26 0.79 5.45
C ALA A 368 -23.85 0.33 5.87
N GLN A 369 -23.43 0.62 7.10
CA GLN A 369 -22.16 0.18 7.69
C GLN A 369 -22.31 -0.95 8.72
N CYS A 370 -23.48 -1.59 8.76
CA CYS A 370 -23.82 -2.71 9.64
C CYS A 370 -23.60 -2.38 11.13
N ILE A 371 -24.03 -1.19 11.57
CA ILE A 371 -23.87 -0.74 12.96
C ILE A 371 -25.18 -1.00 13.72
N PRO A 372 -25.16 -1.85 14.78
CA PRO A 372 -26.28 -1.98 15.70
C PRO A 372 -26.64 -0.64 16.34
N ILE A 373 -27.94 -0.35 16.48
CA ILE A 373 -28.44 0.94 17.00
C ILE A 373 -29.30 0.78 18.26
N GLU A 374 -29.48 -0.44 18.72
CA GLU A 374 -30.28 -0.79 19.89
C GLU A 374 -29.63 -0.20 21.14
N PRO A 375 -30.33 0.67 21.92
CA PRO A 375 -29.73 1.34 23.07
C PRO A 375 -29.07 0.41 24.10
N THR A 376 -29.60 -0.82 24.24
CA THR A 376 -29.05 -1.85 25.12
C THR A 376 -27.66 -2.33 24.71
N LEU A 377 -27.26 -2.19 23.44
CA LEU A 377 -25.94 -2.55 22.93
C LEU A 377 -24.97 -1.37 22.92
N LEU A 378 -25.43 -0.13 23.15
CA LEU A 378 -24.61 1.09 23.04
C LEU A 378 -23.91 1.50 24.35
N VAL A 379 -23.89 0.62 25.35
CA VAL A 379 -23.25 0.83 26.66
C VAL A 379 -21.96 0.01 26.79
N VAL A 380 -21.00 0.49 27.58
CA VAL A 380 -19.63 -0.09 27.66
C VAL A 380 -19.65 -1.52 28.19
N GLU A 381 -20.59 -1.83 29.08
CA GLU A 381 -20.80 -3.14 29.69
C GLU A 381 -21.22 -4.19 28.64
N ARG A 382 -21.84 -3.75 27.54
CA ARG A 382 -22.32 -4.61 26.44
C ARG A 382 -21.41 -4.51 25.20
N TYR A 383 -20.22 -3.95 25.33
CA TYR A 383 -19.29 -3.74 24.21
C TYR A 383 -18.96 -5.05 23.46
N LYS A 384 -18.71 -6.15 24.17
CA LYS A 384 -18.43 -7.46 23.53
C LYS A 384 -19.61 -7.99 22.72
N ASP A 385 -20.83 -7.81 23.23
CA ASP A 385 -22.05 -8.21 22.53
C ASP A 385 -22.27 -7.33 21.29
N PHE A 386 -22.04 -6.02 21.40
CA PHE A 386 -22.07 -5.11 20.26
C PHE A 386 -21.09 -5.56 19.15
N LEU A 387 -19.85 -5.92 19.51
CA LEU A 387 -18.88 -6.43 18.54
C LEU A 387 -19.36 -7.74 17.90
N ALA A 388 -19.91 -8.67 18.69
CA ALA A 388 -20.40 -9.94 18.18
C ALA A 388 -21.55 -9.76 17.17
N GLU A 389 -22.55 -8.95 17.50
CA GLU A 389 -23.67 -8.65 16.61
C GLU A 389 -23.22 -7.91 15.35
N ARG A 390 -22.35 -6.91 15.51
CA ARG A 390 -21.79 -6.19 14.37
C ARG A 390 -21.00 -7.11 13.44
N ARG A 391 -20.17 -8.03 13.96
CA ARG A 391 -19.41 -8.97 13.12
C ARG A 391 -20.33 -9.84 12.28
N LYS A 392 -21.42 -10.37 12.85
CA LYS A 392 -22.42 -11.15 12.09
C LYS A 392 -23.01 -10.34 10.93
N ALA A 393 -23.46 -9.12 11.21
CA ALA A 393 -24.06 -8.24 10.20
C ALA A 393 -23.05 -7.84 9.10
N VAL A 394 -21.82 -7.47 9.50
CA VAL A 394 -20.74 -7.14 8.56
C VAL A 394 -20.40 -8.33 7.67
N THR A 395 -20.30 -9.53 8.24
CA THR A 395 -20.00 -10.75 7.49
C THR A 395 -21.07 -11.03 6.44
N CYS A 396 -22.37 -10.93 6.79
CA CYS A 396 -23.47 -11.09 5.83
C CYS A 396 -23.31 -10.13 4.65
N ARG A 397 -23.15 -8.84 4.94
CA ARG A 397 -22.97 -7.80 3.91
C ARG A 397 -21.73 -8.00 3.05
N VAL A 398 -20.62 -8.40 3.66
CA VAL A 398 -19.37 -8.64 2.93
C VAL A 398 -19.56 -9.81 1.97
N ASN A 399 -20.11 -10.94 2.42
CA ASN A 399 -20.31 -12.10 1.54
C ASN A 399 -21.30 -11.79 0.41
N GLU A 400 -22.43 -11.11 0.69
CA GLU A 400 -23.35 -10.61 -0.34
C GLU A 400 -22.63 -9.76 -1.41
N PHE A 401 -21.75 -8.85 -0.97
CA PHE A 401 -20.98 -8.01 -1.89
C PHE A 401 -19.96 -8.81 -2.73
N LEU A 402 -19.32 -9.81 -2.12
CA LEU A 402 -18.37 -10.69 -2.79
C LEU A 402 -19.05 -11.49 -3.91
N ASP A 403 -20.21 -12.08 -3.61
CA ASP A 403 -20.97 -12.94 -4.53
C ASP A 403 -21.64 -12.19 -5.69
N GLY A 404 -21.62 -10.85 -5.66
CA GLY A 404 -22.14 -10.00 -6.74
C GLY A 404 -23.58 -9.53 -6.54
N GLY A 405 -23.92 -9.20 -5.27
CA GLY A 405 -25.27 -8.83 -4.82
C GLY A 405 -26.01 -7.76 -5.60
#